data_AF-A0A8S3EQW8-F1
#
_entry.id   AF-A0A8S3EQW8-F1
#
_cell.length_a   1.000
_cell.length_b   1.000
_cell.length_c   1.000
_cell.angle_alpha   90.00
_cell.angle_beta   90.00
_cell.angle_gamma   90.00
#
_symmetry.space_group_name_H-M   'P 1'
#
loop_
_entity.id
_entity.type
_entity.pdbx_description
1 polymer ?
#
loop_
_entity_poly.entity_id
_entity_poly.type
_entity_poly.pdbx_seq_one_letter_code
_entity_poly.pdbx_strand_id
1 'polypeptide(L)'
;MAIRNKNYLDLKFPALLWKQLLGEEITVKDIEAIDIQSFAIIKKIESIIAENQPLFDDMNDLRFEIMSSAEYMYELMPDGKAIRVTLNNFKEYCIRYREYHFNEFRRQIEYNRQGICSIVPNSFMAFLTVNELEDAVCGKGHIDIELLKRNTQYSNCKNDTPFIQQFWKILSEMFNEEQKKLFLKFVWGRNTLPSCDEEFTQKFSINVLTNRASCELDRTFPSMDVIDNYSISLYSYGFFC
;
A
#
# COMPACT_ATOMS: atom_id res chain seq x y z
N MET A 1 1.45 -14.84 -9.06
CA MET A 1 2.53 -15.73 -8.55
C MET A 1 2.93 -15.39 -7.12
N ALA A 2 3.00 -14.10 -6.76
CA ALA A 2 3.21 -13.61 -5.39
C ALA A 2 2.39 -14.36 -4.32
N ILE A 3 1.06 -14.36 -4.47
CA ILE A 3 0.11 -15.03 -3.57
C ILE A 3 0.45 -16.53 -3.38
N ARG A 4 0.70 -17.25 -4.48
CA ARG A 4 0.98 -18.70 -4.45
C ARG A 4 2.29 -19.02 -3.74
N ASN A 5 3.31 -18.19 -3.93
CA ASN A 5 4.66 -18.44 -3.40
C ASN A 5 4.91 -17.74 -2.06
N LYS A 6 3.90 -17.05 -1.49
CA LYS A 6 4.03 -16.17 -0.30
C LYS A 6 5.17 -15.16 -0.43
N ASN A 7 5.42 -14.68 -1.66
CA ASN A 7 6.39 -13.63 -1.94
C ASN A 7 5.63 -12.34 -2.16
N TYR A 8 5.66 -11.45 -1.17
CA TYR A 8 4.96 -10.17 -1.21
C TYR A 8 5.60 -9.21 -2.21
N LEU A 9 4.77 -8.40 -2.87
CA LEU A 9 5.20 -7.39 -3.83
C LEU A 9 5.12 -6.00 -3.18
N ASP A 10 6.14 -5.18 -3.37
CA ASP A 10 6.12 -3.78 -2.93
C ASP A 10 5.34 -2.92 -3.95
N LEU A 11 4.01 -3.09 -3.97
CA LEU A 11 3.10 -2.36 -4.85
C LEU A 11 2.26 -1.39 -4.03
N LYS A 12 2.22 -0.13 -4.47
CA LYS A 12 1.40 0.93 -3.87
C LYS A 12 0.28 1.30 -4.83
N PHE A 13 -0.80 0.50 -4.83
CA PHE A 13 -1.97 0.77 -5.67
C PHE A 13 -3.04 1.57 -4.90
N PRO A 14 -3.83 2.40 -5.61
CA PRO A 14 -5.01 3.02 -5.01
C PRO A 14 -6.05 1.98 -4.59
N ALA A 15 -6.79 2.26 -3.51
CA ALA A 15 -7.88 1.40 -3.02
C ALA A 15 -8.93 1.06 -4.08
N LEU A 16 -9.16 1.98 -5.03
CA LEU A 16 -10.03 1.80 -6.19
C LEU A 16 -9.69 0.53 -6.98
N LEU A 17 -8.40 0.24 -7.19
CA LEU A 17 -7.96 -0.91 -7.97
C LEU A 17 -8.33 -2.22 -7.27
N TRP A 18 -8.12 -2.29 -5.95
CA TRP A 18 -8.45 -3.46 -5.14
C TRP A 18 -9.97 -3.71 -5.11
N LYS A 19 -10.77 -2.65 -4.95
CA LYS A 19 -12.24 -2.71 -5.03
C LYS A 19 -12.72 -3.25 -6.36
N GLN A 20 -12.21 -2.71 -7.47
CA GLN A 20 -12.62 -3.16 -8.80
C GLN A 20 -12.18 -4.60 -9.12
N LEU A 21 -11.06 -5.08 -8.56
CA LEU A 21 -10.65 -6.48 -8.68
C LEU A 21 -11.64 -7.44 -8.02
N LEU A 22 -12.23 -7.05 -6.90
CA LEU A 22 -13.25 -7.80 -6.17
C LEU A 22 -14.67 -7.57 -6.70
N GLY A 23 -14.85 -6.61 -7.61
CA GLY A 23 -16.16 -6.22 -8.15
C GLY A 23 -16.98 -5.39 -7.16
N GLU A 24 -16.36 -4.76 -6.17
CA GLU A 24 -17.02 -3.80 -5.28
C GLU A 24 -17.37 -2.51 -6.02
N GLU A 25 -18.42 -1.83 -5.56
CA GLU A 25 -18.82 -0.54 -6.08
C GLU A 25 -17.79 0.54 -5.72
N ILE A 26 -17.40 1.31 -6.73
CA ILE A 26 -16.51 2.47 -6.56
C ILE A 26 -17.33 3.62 -5.97
N THR A 27 -16.71 4.40 -5.09
CA THR A 27 -17.31 5.60 -4.53
C THR A 27 -16.58 6.85 -5.02
N VAL A 28 -17.21 8.02 -4.92
CA VAL A 28 -16.60 9.29 -5.34
C VAL A 28 -15.32 9.59 -4.54
N LYS A 29 -15.19 9.11 -3.30
CA LYS A 29 -13.97 9.22 -2.50
C LYS A 29 -12.80 8.42 -3.08
N ASP A 30 -13.09 7.34 -3.79
CA ASP A 30 -12.04 6.53 -4.43
C ASP A 30 -11.43 7.27 -5.63
N ILE A 31 -12.21 8.15 -6.29
CA ILE A 31 -11.72 9.06 -7.35
C ILE A 31 -10.85 10.16 -6.75
N GLU A 32 -11.20 10.71 -5.58
CA GLU A 32 -10.40 11.72 -4.87
C GLU A 32 -8.95 11.27 -4.65
N ALA A 33 -8.75 9.98 -4.35
CA ALA A 33 -7.42 9.40 -4.14
C ALA A 33 -6.56 9.32 -5.41
N ILE A 34 -7.15 9.44 -6.59
CA ILE A 34 -6.46 9.34 -7.89
C ILE A 34 -6.35 10.71 -8.54
N ASP A 35 -7.46 11.44 -8.61
CA ASP A 35 -7.55 12.74 -9.27
C ASP A 35 -8.48 13.70 -8.51
N ILE A 36 -7.83 14.62 -7.79
CA ILE A 36 -8.48 15.69 -7.01
C ILE A 36 -9.24 16.67 -7.93
N GLN A 37 -8.77 16.91 -9.15
CA GLN A 37 -9.42 17.83 -10.08
C GLN A 37 -10.73 17.24 -10.58
N SER A 38 -10.71 15.98 -11.04
CA SER A 38 -11.92 15.28 -11.45
C SER A 38 -12.91 15.12 -10.30
N PHE A 39 -12.42 14.84 -9.08
CA PHE A 39 -13.27 14.83 -7.89
C PHE A 39 -13.96 16.17 -7.65
N ALA A 40 -13.23 17.29 -7.71
CA ALA A 40 -13.79 18.62 -7.53
C ALA A 40 -14.87 18.94 -8.58
N ILE A 41 -14.64 18.53 -9.84
CA ILE A 41 -15.62 18.68 -10.92
C ILE A 41 -16.87 17.83 -10.63
N ILE A 42 -16.71 16.56 -10.27
CA ILE A 42 -17.84 15.66 -9.93
C ILE A 42 -18.64 16.23 -8.75
N LYS A 43 -17.97 16.75 -7.71
CA LYS A 43 -18.64 17.37 -6.55
C LYS A 43 -19.44 18.61 -6.92
N LYS A 44 -18.87 19.47 -7.78
CA LYS A 44 -19.59 20.63 -8.32
C LYS A 44 -20.80 20.19 -9.13
N ILE A 45 -20.63 19.20 -9.99
CA ILE A 45 -21.70 18.57 -10.77
C ILE A 45 -22.83 18.07 -9.86
N GLU A 46 -22.51 17.35 -8.78
CA GLU A 46 -23.49 16.86 -7.81
C GLU A 46 -24.30 17.99 -7.16
N SER A 47 -23.64 19.09 -6.79
CA SER A 47 -24.30 20.28 -6.22
C SER A 47 -25.23 20.95 -7.24
N ILE A 48 -24.80 21.11 -8.50
CA ILE A 48 -25.62 21.74 -9.54
C ILE A 48 -26.85 20.90 -9.87
N ILE A 49 -26.70 19.57 -9.94
CA ILE A 49 -27.83 18.66 -10.16
C ILE A 49 -28.82 18.74 -9.00
N ALA A 50 -28.34 18.88 -7.76
CA ALA A 50 -29.19 18.99 -6.58
C ALA A 50 -29.94 20.33 -6.51
N GLU A 51 -29.30 21.42 -6.91
CA GLU A 51 -29.81 22.79 -6.73
C GLU A 51 -30.39 23.42 -8.02
N ASN A 52 -30.34 22.73 -9.17
CA ASN A 52 -30.78 23.24 -10.48
C ASN A 52 -30.18 24.62 -10.83
N GLN A 53 -28.92 24.84 -10.49
CA GLN A 53 -28.21 26.09 -10.76
C GLN A 53 -27.85 26.25 -12.26
N PRO A 54 -27.76 27.50 -12.78
CA PRO A 54 -27.30 27.74 -14.14
C PRO A 54 -25.83 27.35 -14.34
N LEU A 55 -25.47 27.01 -15.58
CA LEU A 55 -24.10 26.74 -16.04
C LEU A 55 -23.14 27.90 -15.72
N PHE A 56 -21.90 27.57 -15.36
CA PHE A 56 -20.82 28.53 -15.13
C PHE A 56 -20.31 29.16 -16.44
N ASP A 57 -19.76 30.37 -16.35
CA ASP A 57 -19.13 31.08 -17.49
C ASP A 57 -17.95 30.31 -18.11
N ASP A 58 -17.20 29.57 -17.29
CA ASP A 58 -16.03 28.75 -17.72
C ASP A 58 -16.42 27.48 -18.51
N MET A 59 -17.71 27.16 -18.61
CA MET A 59 -18.21 25.92 -19.24
C MET A 59 -18.82 26.14 -20.63
N ASN A 60 -18.78 27.37 -21.15
CA ASN A 60 -19.44 27.76 -22.42
C ASN A 60 -18.89 27.05 -23.67
N ASP A 61 -17.68 26.50 -23.62
CA ASP A 61 -17.05 25.77 -24.73
C ASP A 61 -16.97 24.25 -24.52
N LEU A 62 -17.60 23.71 -23.47
CA LEU A 62 -17.61 22.28 -23.25
C LEU A 62 -18.36 21.53 -24.35
N ARG A 63 -17.81 20.37 -24.69
CA ARG A 63 -18.38 19.39 -25.62
C ARG A 63 -18.54 18.07 -24.89
N PHE A 64 -19.24 17.11 -25.47
CA PHE A 64 -19.35 15.76 -24.91
C PHE A 64 -18.08 14.93 -25.15
N GLU A 65 -16.93 15.52 -24.81
CA GLU A 65 -15.61 14.91 -24.83
C GLU A 65 -14.87 15.26 -23.54
N ILE A 66 -13.99 14.37 -23.10
CA ILE A 66 -13.19 14.51 -21.89
C ILE A 66 -11.76 14.08 -22.18
N MET A 67 -10.80 14.75 -21.55
CA MET A 67 -9.42 14.27 -21.50
C MET A 67 -9.28 13.26 -20.36
N SER A 68 -8.91 12.03 -20.72
CA SER A 68 -8.59 10.95 -19.79
C SER A 68 -7.41 11.28 -18.88
N SER A 69 -7.25 10.51 -17.81
CA SER A 69 -6.06 10.55 -16.92
C SER A 69 -4.75 10.27 -17.68
N ALA A 70 -4.82 9.68 -18.88
CA ALA A 70 -3.70 9.38 -19.75
C ALA A 70 -3.56 10.38 -20.93
N GLU A 71 -4.20 11.56 -20.82
CA GLU A 71 -4.14 12.66 -21.80
C GLU A 71 -4.77 12.35 -23.18
N TYR A 72 -5.48 11.23 -23.31
CA TYR A 72 -6.27 10.92 -24.51
C TYR A 72 -7.65 11.57 -24.44
N MET A 73 -8.12 12.12 -25.56
CA MET A 73 -9.50 12.61 -25.69
C MET A 73 -10.46 11.44 -25.91
N TYR A 74 -11.51 11.40 -25.10
CA TYR A 74 -12.56 10.38 -25.14
C TYR A 74 -13.93 11.04 -25.34
N GLU A 75 -14.71 10.53 -26.29
CA GLU A 75 -16.08 11.00 -26.51
C GLU A 75 -17.06 10.30 -25.54
N LEU A 76 -17.78 11.08 -24.74
CA LEU A 76 -18.72 10.58 -23.73
C LEU A 76 -19.98 9.94 -24.34
N MET A 77 -20.23 10.23 -25.62
CA MET A 77 -21.33 9.68 -26.42
C MET A 77 -20.94 9.68 -27.90
N PRO A 78 -21.64 8.93 -28.77
CA PRO A 78 -21.40 8.97 -30.21
C PRO A 78 -21.49 10.39 -30.76
N ASP A 79 -20.48 10.79 -31.54
CA ASP A 79 -20.33 12.15 -32.10
C ASP A 79 -20.24 13.25 -31.03
N GLY A 80 -19.82 12.92 -29.82
CA GLY A 80 -19.81 13.81 -28.66
C GLY A 80 -18.95 15.06 -28.87
N LYS A 81 -17.90 14.94 -29.68
CA LYS A 81 -17.06 16.08 -30.08
C LYS A 81 -17.82 17.16 -30.87
N ALA A 82 -18.84 16.78 -31.63
CA ALA A 82 -19.66 17.74 -32.37
C ALA A 82 -20.72 18.43 -31.47
N ILE A 83 -21.11 17.76 -30.38
CA ILE A 83 -22.20 18.18 -29.50
C ILE A 83 -21.68 19.13 -28.42
N ARG A 84 -22.17 20.38 -28.43
CA ARG A 84 -21.90 21.35 -27.36
C ARG A 84 -22.76 21.08 -26.13
N VAL A 85 -22.17 21.29 -24.97
CA VAL A 85 -22.87 21.28 -23.69
C VAL A 85 -23.68 22.56 -23.57
N THR A 86 -24.94 22.43 -23.18
CA THR A 86 -25.95 23.48 -23.03
C THR A 86 -26.70 23.24 -21.72
N LEU A 87 -27.43 24.24 -21.21
CA LEU A 87 -28.20 24.10 -19.96
C LEU A 87 -29.13 22.87 -19.98
N ASN A 88 -29.71 22.56 -21.13
CA ASN A 88 -30.67 21.47 -21.28
C ASN A 88 -30.02 20.07 -21.27
N ASN A 89 -28.80 19.94 -21.81
CA ASN A 89 -28.09 18.65 -21.87
C ASN A 89 -26.97 18.52 -20.81
N PHE A 90 -26.74 19.55 -20.00
CA PHE A 90 -25.69 19.57 -18.98
C PHE A 90 -25.83 18.44 -17.98
N LYS A 91 -27.06 18.12 -17.56
CA LYS A 91 -27.31 16.99 -16.64
C LYS A 91 -26.87 15.65 -17.25
N GLU A 92 -27.10 15.45 -18.55
CA GLU A 92 -26.64 14.23 -19.25
C GLU A 92 -25.11 14.22 -19.33
N TYR A 93 -24.48 15.34 -19.70
CA TYR A 93 -23.02 15.48 -19.71
C TYR A 93 -22.43 15.08 -18.36
N CYS A 94 -23.01 15.57 -17.27
CA CYS A 94 -22.60 15.29 -15.91
C CYS A 94 -22.68 13.80 -15.53
N ILE A 95 -23.79 13.14 -15.89
CA ILE A 95 -23.97 11.70 -15.65
C ILE A 95 -22.91 10.91 -16.41
N ARG A 96 -22.69 11.24 -17.70
CA ARG A 96 -21.68 10.58 -18.53
C ARG A 96 -20.26 10.83 -18.05
N TYR A 97 -19.95 12.06 -17.63
CA TYR A 97 -18.65 12.42 -17.06
C TYR A 97 -18.34 11.56 -15.84
N ARG A 98 -19.33 11.39 -14.95
CA ARG A 98 -19.20 10.52 -13.77
C ARG A 98 -19.00 9.06 -14.19
N GLU A 99 -19.86 8.54 -15.07
CA GLU A 99 -19.78 7.15 -15.52
C GLU A 99 -18.44 6.83 -16.20
N TYR A 100 -17.90 7.77 -16.98
CA TYR A 100 -16.59 7.64 -17.61
C TYR A 100 -15.49 7.42 -16.56
N HIS A 101 -15.37 8.31 -15.57
CA HIS A 101 -14.31 8.22 -14.55
C HIS A 101 -14.40 6.96 -13.69
N PHE A 102 -15.62 6.46 -13.43
CA PHE A 102 -15.81 5.19 -12.73
C PHE A 102 -15.36 3.98 -13.56
N ASN A 103 -15.38 4.07 -14.90
CA ASN A 103 -15.07 2.97 -15.80
C ASN A 103 -13.73 3.13 -16.55
N GLU A 104 -13.01 4.24 -16.35
CA GLU A 104 -11.80 4.59 -17.12
C GLU A 104 -10.76 3.46 -17.15
N PHE A 105 -10.54 2.79 -16.01
CA PHE A 105 -9.55 1.71 -15.86
C PHE A 105 -10.14 0.30 -15.98
N ARG A 106 -11.43 0.17 -16.29
CA ARG A 106 -12.16 -1.10 -16.23
C ARG A 106 -11.54 -2.18 -17.12
N ARG A 107 -11.05 -1.80 -18.30
CA ARG A 107 -10.44 -2.75 -19.25
C ARG A 107 -9.13 -3.32 -18.71
N GLN A 108 -8.26 -2.47 -18.20
CA GLN A 108 -6.96 -2.83 -17.64
C GLN A 108 -7.16 -3.71 -16.40
N ILE A 109 -8.13 -3.37 -15.57
CA ILE A 109 -8.45 -4.12 -14.36
C ILE A 109 -9.04 -5.48 -14.68
N GLU A 110 -9.87 -5.60 -15.72
CA GLU A 110 -10.37 -6.90 -16.16
C GLU A 110 -9.23 -7.83 -16.62
N TYR A 111 -8.24 -7.33 -17.35
CA TYR A 111 -7.06 -8.13 -17.70
C TYR A 111 -6.23 -8.53 -16.47
N ASN A 112 -6.04 -7.60 -15.52
CA ASN A 112 -5.38 -7.92 -14.25
C ASN A 112 -6.14 -9.01 -13.48
N ARG A 113 -7.47 -8.90 -13.42
CA ARG A 113 -8.36 -9.87 -12.79
C ARG A 113 -8.20 -11.23 -13.45
N GLN A 114 -8.26 -11.32 -14.78
CA GLN A 114 -8.03 -12.57 -15.51
C GLN A 114 -6.66 -13.18 -15.21
N GLY A 115 -5.61 -12.34 -15.15
CA GLY A 115 -4.27 -12.77 -14.77
C GLY A 115 -4.20 -13.35 -13.35
N ILE A 116 -4.84 -12.69 -12.38
CA ILE A 116 -4.93 -13.18 -10.99
C ILE A 116 -5.73 -14.49 -10.93
N CYS A 117 -6.87 -14.54 -11.60
CA CYS A 117 -7.79 -15.69 -11.63
C CYS A 117 -7.18 -16.93 -12.30
N SER A 118 -6.14 -16.76 -13.13
CA SER A 118 -5.38 -17.88 -13.70
C SER A 118 -4.53 -18.63 -12.66
N ILE A 119 -4.26 -18.02 -11.52
CA ILE A 119 -3.42 -18.56 -10.44
C ILE A 119 -4.24 -18.85 -9.19
N VAL A 120 -5.19 -17.96 -8.87
CA VAL A 120 -6.06 -18.04 -7.70
C VAL A 120 -7.50 -18.27 -8.18
N PRO A 121 -8.19 -19.33 -7.77
CA PRO A 121 -9.56 -19.58 -8.21
C PRO A 121 -10.50 -18.40 -7.89
N ASN A 122 -11.42 -18.09 -8.80
CA ASN A 122 -12.41 -17.01 -8.61
C ASN A 122 -13.25 -17.19 -7.34
N SER A 123 -13.54 -18.43 -6.96
CA SER A 123 -14.26 -18.74 -5.72
C SER A 123 -13.53 -18.24 -4.48
N PHE A 124 -12.19 -18.24 -4.48
CA PHE A 124 -11.41 -17.74 -3.35
C PHE A 124 -11.46 -16.21 -3.26
N MET A 125 -11.43 -15.53 -4.41
CA MET A 125 -11.52 -14.05 -4.46
C MET A 125 -12.82 -13.54 -3.86
N ALA A 126 -13.93 -14.27 -4.03
CA ALA A 126 -15.24 -13.88 -3.50
C ALA A 126 -15.33 -13.87 -1.96
N PHE A 127 -14.40 -14.50 -1.25
CA PHE A 127 -14.36 -14.53 0.22
C PHE A 127 -13.43 -13.47 0.81
N LEU A 128 -12.59 -12.82 0.00
CA LEU A 128 -11.62 -11.84 0.47
C LEU A 128 -12.25 -10.46 0.52
N THR A 129 -11.92 -9.72 1.57
CA THR A 129 -12.11 -8.27 1.61
C THR A 129 -11.00 -7.54 0.84
N VAL A 130 -11.25 -6.28 0.49
CA VAL A 130 -10.26 -5.40 -0.16
C VAL A 130 -8.91 -5.39 0.58
N ASN A 131 -8.94 -5.26 1.91
CA ASN A 131 -7.74 -5.20 2.73
C ASN A 131 -7.02 -6.55 2.77
N GLU A 132 -7.74 -7.66 2.83
CA GLU A 132 -7.14 -9.00 2.82
C GLU A 132 -6.51 -9.34 1.47
N LEU A 133 -7.11 -8.89 0.37
CA LEU A 133 -6.52 -9.04 -0.96
C LEU A 133 -5.23 -8.23 -1.09
N GLU A 134 -5.25 -6.98 -0.62
CA GLU A 134 -4.06 -6.13 -0.57
C GLU A 134 -2.97 -6.77 0.30
N ASP A 135 -3.29 -7.22 1.51
CA ASP A 135 -2.35 -7.90 2.41
C ASP A 135 -1.83 -9.21 1.81
N ALA A 136 -2.64 -9.95 1.06
CA ALA A 136 -2.20 -11.19 0.41
C ALA A 136 -1.20 -10.93 -0.73
N VAL A 137 -1.26 -9.77 -1.39
CA VAL A 137 -0.38 -9.39 -2.49
C VAL A 137 0.84 -8.62 -2.01
N CYS A 138 0.63 -7.60 -1.17
CA CYS A 138 1.63 -6.64 -0.71
C CYS A 138 2.22 -6.98 0.66
N GLY A 139 1.58 -7.88 1.39
CA GLY A 139 1.92 -8.18 2.78
C GLY A 139 1.36 -7.12 3.72
N LYS A 140 1.30 -7.47 5.00
CA LYS A 140 0.77 -6.56 6.02
C LYS A 140 1.58 -5.27 6.06
N GLY A 141 0.88 -4.14 5.98
CA GLY A 141 1.50 -2.81 6.04
C GLY A 141 2.17 -2.50 7.39
N HIS A 142 1.74 -3.16 8.47
CA HIS A 142 2.24 -3.00 9.83
C HIS A 142 3.09 -4.18 10.28
N ILE A 143 4.23 -3.89 10.91
CA ILE A 143 5.16 -4.88 11.43
C ILE A 143 4.86 -5.13 12.91
N ASP A 144 4.36 -6.33 13.22
CA ASP A 144 4.17 -6.80 14.59
C ASP A 144 5.52 -7.12 15.27
N ILE A 145 5.99 -6.17 16.06
CA ILE A 145 7.23 -6.27 16.82
C ILE A 145 7.15 -7.35 17.90
N GLU A 146 5.98 -7.61 18.49
CA GLU A 146 5.82 -8.65 19.50
C GLU A 146 5.89 -10.05 18.86
N LEU A 147 5.34 -10.21 17.65
CA LEU A 147 5.53 -11.43 16.85
C LEU A 147 7.01 -11.64 16.50
N LEU A 148 7.71 -10.59 16.06
CA LEU A 148 9.15 -10.68 15.76
C LEU A 148 9.96 -11.05 17.01
N LYS A 149 9.68 -10.41 18.14
CA LYS A 149 10.34 -10.64 19.43
C LYS A 149 10.15 -12.06 19.95
N ARG A 150 8.95 -12.64 19.80
CA ARG A 150 8.68 -14.07 20.13
C ARG A 150 9.46 -15.04 19.27
N ASN A 151 9.70 -14.66 18.01
CA ASN A 151 10.46 -15.46 17.04
C ASN A 151 11.94 -15.05 16.94
N THR A 152 12.47 -14.41 17.99
CA THR A 152 13.88 -14.03 18.07
C THR A 152 14.68 -14.99 18.95
N GLN A 153 15.82 -15.47 18.46
CA GLN A 153 16.83 -16.20 19.21
C GLN A 153 17.89 -15.23 19.74
N TYR A 154 18.36 -15.47 20.95
CA TYR A 154 19.36 -14.62 21.61
C TYR A 154 20.63 -15.44 21.82
N SER A 155 21.76 -14.96 21.27
CA SER A 155 23.07 -15.58 21.47
C SER A 155 23.95 -14.67 22.32
N ASN A 156 24.58 -15.24 23.35
CA ASN A 156 25.41 -14.53 24.33
C ASN A 156 24.66 -13.46 25.15
N CYS A 157 23.34 -13.52 25.20
CA CYS A 157 22.49 -12.60 25.96
C CYS A 157 21.15 -13.27 26.34
N LYS A 158 20.43 -12.65 27.27
CA LYS A 158 19.06 -13.03 27.65
C LYS A 158 18.09 -11.92 27.29
N ASN A 159 16.84 -12.27 27.00
CA ASN A 159 15.75 -11.32 26.74
C ASN A 159 15.59 -10.23 27.83
N ASP A 160 15.95 -10.54 29.08
CA ASP A 160 15.86 -9.66 30.25
C ASP A 160 17.05 -8.67 30.38
N THR A 161 17.99 -8.70 29.45
CA THR A 161 19.13 -7.78 29.47
C THR A 161 18.61 -6.35 29.21
N PRO A 162 18.95 -5.33 30.03
CA PRO A 162 18.41 -3.97 29.88
C PRO A 162 18.60 -3.39 28.48
N PHE A 163 19.75 -3.69 27.87
CA PHE A 163 20.06 -3.28 26.50
C PHE A 163 19.12 -3.88 25.44
N ILE A 164 18.71 -5.14 25.60
CA ILE A 164 17.76 -5.81 24.68
C ILE A 164 16.35 -5.26 24.88
N GLN A 165 15.95 -4.99 26.12
CA GLN A 165 14.67 -4.34 26.40
C GLN A 165 14.60 -2.95 25.75
N GLN A 166 15.69 -2.19 25.84
CA GLN A 166 15.80 -0.88 25.20
C GLN A 166 15.78 -0.97 23.67
N PHE A 167 16.46 -1.95 23.09
CA PHE A 167 16.41 -2.22 21.64
C PHE A 167 14.97 -2.42 21.16
N TRP A 168 14.21 -3.33 21.81
CA TRP A 168 12.81 -3.57 21.45
C TRP A 168 11.94 -2.35 21.67
N LYS A 169 12.17 -1.60 22.76
CA LYS A 169 11.43 -0.36 23.05
C LYS A 169 11.64 0.71 21.98
N ILE A 170 12.87 0.90 21.52
CA ILE A 170 13.19 1.83 20.42
C ILE A 170 12.48 1.37 19.13
N LEU A 171 12.55 0.08 18.81
CA LEU A 171 11.92 -0.47 17.61
C LEU A 171 10.39 -0.38 17.64
N SER A 172 9.76 -0.50 18.81
CA SER A 172 8.30 -0.41 18.96
C SER A 172 7.78 1.02 19.04
N GLU A 173 8.47 1.90 19.78
CA GLU A 173 7.96 3.24 20.12
C GLU A 173 8.56 4.36 19.25
N MET A 174 9.80 4.23 18.79
CA MET A 174 10.50 5.31 18.09
C MET A 174 10.50 5.16 16.56
N PHE A 175 10.31 3.93 16.06
CA PHE A 175 10.36 3.67 14.62
C PHE A 175 8.97 3.76 14.00
N ASN A 176 8.86 4.51 12.91
CA ASN A 176 7.67 4.50 12.06
C ASN A 176 7.63 3.20 11.24
N GLU A 177 6.47 2.83 10.67
CA GLU A 177 6.32 1.57 9.90
C GLU A 177 7.33 1.44 8.76
N GLU A 178 7.61 2.52 8.01
CA GLU A 178 8.62 2.50 6.96
C GLU A 178 10.04 2.24 7.52
N GLN A 179 10.37 2.76 8.70
CA GLN A 179 11.65 2.50 9.35
C GLN A 179 11.74 1.06 9.86
N LYS A 180 10.63 0.50 10.38
CA LYS A 180 10.54 -0.91 10.76
C LYS A 180 10.74 -1.81 9.53
N LYS A 181 10.16 -1.46 8.37
CA LYS A 181 10.35 -2.19 7.10
C LYS A 181 11.80 -2.13 6.63
N LEU A 182 12.43 -0.95 6.71
CA LEU A 182 13.85 -0.79 6.38
C LEU A 182 14.74 -1.61 7.32
N PHE A 183 14.41 -1.66 8.62
CA PHE A 183 15.10 -2.52 9.57
C PHE A 183 14.96 -4.01 9.19
N LEU A 184 13.74 -4.48 8.88
CA LEU A 184 13.55 -5.85 8.40
C LEU A 184 14.28 -6.13 7.09
N LYS A 185 14.36 -5.15 6.18
CA LYS A 185 15.14 -5.29 4.95
C LYS A 185 16.63 -5.39 5.25
N PHE A 186 17.12 -4.64 6.23
CA PHE A 186 18.51 -4.69 6.68
C PHE A 186 18.86 -6.02 7.33
N VAL A 187 18.00 -6.55 8.20
CA VAL A 187 18.27 -7.76 9.00
C VAL A 187 17.83 -9.04 8.33
N TRP A 188 16.72 -9.01 7.59
CA TRP A 188 16.06 -10.17 7.00
C TRP A 188 16.07 -10.16 5.47
N GLY A 189 16.47 -9.05 4.83
CA GLY A 189 16.34 -8.91 3.37
C GLY A 189 14.89 -8.93 2.88
N ARG A 190 13.92 -8.81 3.80
CA ARG A 190 12.48 -8.86 3.53
C ARG A 190 11.80 -7.61 4.09
N ASN A 191 10.75 -7.15 3.42
CA ASN A 191 10.02 -5.96 3.85
C ASN A 191 8.83 -6.29 4.76
N THR A 192 8.51 -7.57 4.97
CA THR A 192 7.31 -8.03 5.67
C THR A 192 7.61 -9.20 6.60
N LEU A 193 6.81 -9.34 7.65
CA LEU A 193 6.84 -10.48 8.55
C LEU A 193 5.90 -11.60 8.08
N PRO A 194 6.18 -12.87 8.43
CA PRO A 194 5.20 -13.94 8.37
C PRO A 194 3.95 -13.60 9.19
N SER A 195 2.80 -14.17 8.84
CA SER A 195 1.51 -13.78 9.45
C SER A 195 1.27 -14.41 10.83
N CYS A 196 1.94 -15.53 11.13
CA CYS A 196 1.88 -16.22 12.41
C CYS A 196 3.21 -16.92 12.73
N ASP A 197 3.38 -17.32 13.99
CA ASP A 197 4.59 -17.98 14.50
C ASP A 197 4.99 -19.23 13.68
N GLU A 198 4.02 -20.00 13.20
CA GLU A 198 4.22 -21.25 12.45
C GLU A 198 4.81 -21.03 11.05
N GLU A 199 4.66 -19.83 10.49
CA GLU A 199 5.20 -19.49 9.16
C GLU A 199 6.68 -19.07 9.21
N PHE A 200 7.27 -18.94 10.40
CA PHE A 200 8.69 -18.62 10.56
C PHE A 200 9.55 -19.84 10.20
N THR A 201 10.02 -19.89 8.96
CA THR A 201 10.98 -20.92 8.52
C THR A 201 12.35 -20.74 9.17
N GLN A 202 12.74 -19.49 9.44
CA GLN A 202 13.99 -19.10 10.08
C GLN A 202 13.69 -18.04 11.14
N LYS A 203 14.32 -18.17 12.30
CA LYS A 203 14.16 -17.22 13.41
C LYS A 203 15.17 -16.09 13.26
N PHE A 204 14.76 -14.88 13.64
CA PHE A 204 15.66 -13.74 13.74
C PHE A 204 16.64 -13.99 14.90
N SER A 205 17.93 -13.69 14.75
CA SER A 205 18.93 -13.90 15.81
C SER A 205 19.57 -12.58 16.22
N ILE A 206 19.64 -12.33 17.53
CA ILE A 206 20.39 -11.20 18.10
C ILE A 206 21.62 -11.76 18.80
N ASN A 207 22.79 -11.40 18.28
CA ASN A 207 24.08 -11.76 18.84
C ASN A 207 24.61 -10.54 19.60
N VAL A 208 24.86 -10.67 20.91
CA VAL A 208 25.52 -9.59 21.67
C VAL A 208 27.01 -9.89 21.77
N LEU A 209 27.81 -9.03 21.15
CA LEU A 209 29.27 -9.12 21.23
C LEU A 209 29.75 -8.35 22.46
N THR A 210 30.30 -9.09 23.43
CA THR A 210 30.99 -8.51 24.60
C THR A 210 32.49 -8.65 24.40
N ASN A 211 33.13 -7.63 23.80
CA ASN A 211 34.58 -7.61 23.74
C ASN A 211 35.15 -6.91 24.98
N ARG A 212 35.98 -7.61 25.75
CA ARG A 212 36.70 -7.07 26.92
C ARG A 212 37.94 -6.24 26.52
N ALA A 213 38.21 -6.11 25.23
CA ALA A 213 39.34 -5.33 24.71
C ALA A 213 38.83 -4.13 23.90
N SER A 214 39.34 -2.95 24.25
CA SER A 214 39.31 -1.65 23.55
C SER A 214 38.08 -0.74 23.77
N CYS A 215 38.35 0.44 24.35
CA CYS A 215 37.46 1.59 24.51
C CYS A 215 37.07 2.30 23.18
N GLU A 216 37.07 1.60 22.04
CA GLU A 216 36.75 2.16 20.71
C GLU A 216 35.40 1.68 20.15
N LEU A 217 34.61 0.95 20.93
CA LEU A 217 33.29 0.41 20.54
C LEU A 217 32.18 1.47 20.39
N ASP A 218 32.40 2.70 20.87
CA ASP A 218 31.44 3.81 20.75
C ASP A 218 31.23 4.29 19.30
N ARG A 219 32.01 3.79 18.34
CA ARG A 219 31.95 4.17 16.92
C ARG A 219 31.45 3.06 15.99
N THR A 220 31.18 1.87 16.48
CA THR A 220 30.75 0.74 15.65
C THR A 220 29.23 0.63 15.59
N PHE A 221 28.68 0.81 14.39
CA PHE A 221 27.27 0.59 14.10
C PHE A 221 26.91 -0.90 14.22
N PRO A 222 25.63 -1.22 14.50
CA PRO A 222 25.12 -2.58 14.37
C PRO A 222 25.46 -3.15 12.99
N SER A 223 26.10 -4.32 12.96
CA SER A 223 26.44 -5.00 11.71
C SER A 223 25.57 -6.24 11.56
N MET A 224 25.16 -6.49 10.31
CA MET A 224 24.61 -7.78 9.92
C MET A 224 25.77 -8.77 9.78
N ASP A 225 25.63 -9.99 10.32
CA ASP A 225 26.63 -11.02 10.04
C ASP A 225 26.35 -11.59 8.64
N VAL A 226 27.30 -11.46 7.73
CA VAL A 226 27.18 -11.92 6.33
C VAL A 226 27.18 -13.46 6.24
N ILE A 227 27.59 -14.14 7.31
CA ILE A 227 27.79 -15.60 7.37
C ILE A 227 26.51 -16.31 7.85
N ASP A 228 25.79 -15.71 8.79
CA ASP A 228 24.49 -16.20 9.27
C ASP A 228 23.42 -15.26 8.74
N ASN A 229 22.79 -15.64 7.61
CA ASN A 229 21.59 -14.95 7.15
C ASN A 229 20.63 -14.83 8.34
N TYR A 230 20.21 -13.60 8.66
CA TYR A 230 19.21 -13.26 9.70
C TYR A 230 19.73 -13.01 11.12
N SER A 231 21.02 -12.75 11.31
CA SER A 231 21.54 -12.24 12.59
C SER A 231 21.93 -10.76 12.55
N ILE A 232 21.69 -10.07 13.67
CA ILE A 232 22.28 -8.76 13.94
C ILE A 232 23.24 -8.88 15.13
N SER A 233 24.44 -8.34 14.95
CA SER A 233 25.42 -8.20 16.01
C SER A 233 25.23 -6.84 16.68
N LEU A 234 24.82 -6.85 17.94
CA LEU A 234 24.71 -5.65 18.78
C LEU A 234 25.87 -5.60 19.78
N TYR A 235 26.40 -4.41 20.01
CA TYR A 235 27.45 -4.18 20.99
C TYR A 235 26.83 -3.80 22.33
N SER A 236 27.24 -4.50 23.40
CA SER A 236 26.80 -4.16 24.77
C SER A 236 27.57 -2.93 25.26
N TYR A 237 26.92 -1.77 25.27
CA TYR A 237 27.47 -0.56 25.87
C TYR A 237 27.36 -0.64 27.39
N GLY A 238 28.49 -0.79 28.07
CA GLY A 238 28.54 -0.75 29.53
C GLY A 238 28.28 0.67 30.02
N PHE A 239 27.07 0.97 30.50
CA PHE A 239 26.85 2.10 31.41
C PHE A 239 27.40 1.75 32.80
N PHE A 240 28.72 1.62 32.92
CA PHE A 240 29.43 1.69 34.19
C PHE A 240 30.85 2.19 33.94
N CYS A 241 31.01 3.51 34.04
CA CYS A 241 32.19 4.19 34.58
C CYS A 241 31.67 5.32 35.47
#